data_AF-A0A351XIF4-F1
#
_entry.id   AF-A0A351XIF4-F1
#
_cell.length_a   1.000
_cell.length_b   1.000
_cell.length_c   1.000
_cell.angle_alpha   90.00
_cell.angle_beta   90.00
_cell.angle_gamma   90.00
#
_symmetry.space_group_name_H-M   'P 1'
#
loop_
_entity.id
_entity.type
_entity.pdbx_description
1 polymer ?
#
loop_
_entity_poly.entity_id
_entity_poly.type
_entity_poly.pdbx_seq_one_letter_code
_entity_poly.pdbx_strand_id
1 'polypeptide(L)'
;MDRKRNIIVGQSGGPTSVINSSLAGVYKNAKERGFHKVYGMLHGVQGLLDEQYVDLSTQIHSDMDIELLKRTPSAFLGSCRYKLPEIHEQPELYERIFAILDKLEIETFIYIGGNDSMDT
;
A
#
# COMPACT_ATOMS: atom_id res chain seq x y z
N MET A 1 13.18 11.04 21.13
CA MET A 1 11.86 10.61 20.61
C MET A 1 12.17 9.64 19.48
N ASP A 2 11.74 8.38 19.59
CA ASP A 2 11.83 7.46 18.47
C ASP A 2 11.06 8.06 17.28
N ARG A 3 11.72 8.14 16.13
CA ARG A 3 11.12 8.62 14.89
C ARG A 3 9.94 7.69 14.58
N LYS A 4 8.73 8.24 14.39
CA LYS A 4 7.57 7.41 14.07
C LYS A 4 7.80 6.79 12.69
N ARG A 5 7.84 5.46 12.65
CA ARG A 5 8.08 4.68 11.44
C ARG A 5 6.73 4.25 10.88
N ASN A 6 6.26 4.86 9.80
CA ASN A 6 5.04 4.44 9.13
C ASN A 6 5.40 3.66 7.86
N ILE A 7 4.49 2.77 7.45
CA ILE A 7 4.61 1.97 6.23
C ILE A 7 3.34 2.18 5.40
N ILE A 8 3.46 2.16 4.08
CA ILE A 8 2.33 2.17 3.17
C ILE A 8 2.39 0.97 2.24
N VAL A 9 1.23 0.36 2.00
CA VAL A 9 1.08 -0.78 1.10
C VAL A 9 -0.07 -0.55 0.13
N GLY A 10 0.11 -0.94 -1.13
CA GLY A 10 -0.95 -0.90 -2.14
C GLY A 10 -0.97 -2.13 -3.00
N GLN A 11 -2.09 -2.33 -3.68
CA GLN A 11 -2.32 -3.43 -4.60
C GLN A 11 -2.45 -2.88 -6.01
N SER A 12 -1.84 -3.55 -6.98
CA SER A 12 -1.73 -3.07 -8.36
C SER A 12 -1.82 -4.20 -9.38
N GLY A 13 -2.30 -3.85 -10.57
CA GLY A 13 -2.53 -4.79 -11.66
C GLY A 13 -3.83 -5.60 -11.50
N GLY A 14 -3.88 -6.75 -12.18
CA GLY A 14 -5.04 -7.64 -12.13
C GLY A 14 -5.20 -8.30 -10.75
N PRO A 15 -6.37 -8.19 -10.08
CA PRO A 15 -6.61 -8.89 -8.82
C PRO A 15 -6.42 -10.40 -8.95
N THR A 16 -5.84 -11.03 -7.92
CA THR A 16 -5.64 -12.48 -7.86
C THR A 16 -6.44 -13.09 -6.70
N SER A 17 -6.49 -14.42 -6.62
CA SER A 17 -7.12 -15.12 -5.49
C SER A 17 -6.32 -15.00 -4.17
N VAL A 18 -5.05 -14.54 -4.23
CA VAL A 18 -4.11 -14.56 -3.09
C VAL A 18 -3.47 -13.21 -2.77
N ILE A 19 -3.82 -12.15 -3.51
CA ILE A 19 -3.20 -10.82 -3.32
C ILE A 19 -3.46 -10.27 -1.91
N ASN A 20 -4.60 -10.59 -1.31
CA ASN A 20 -4.92 -10.20 0.06
C ASN A 20 -4.13 -11.00 1.11
N SER A 21 -3.67 -12.22 0.79
CA SER A 21 -2.74 -12.95 1.66
C SER A 21 -1.40 -12.25 1.79
N SER A 22 -0.92 -11.62 0.71
CA SER A 22 0.30 -10.81 0.74
C SER A 22 0.08 -9.55 1.58
N LEU A 23 -1.06 -8.86 1.39
CA LEU A 23 -1.44 -7.68 2.20
C LEU A 23 -1.54 -8.02 3.69
N ALA A 24 -2.17 -9.13 4.04
CA ALA A 24 -2.27 -9.63 5.41
C ALA A 24 -0.88 -9.91 6.01
N GLY A 25 0.01 -10.50 5.21
CA GLY A 25 1.41 -10.72 5.58
C GLY A 25 2.13 -9.42 5.90
N VAL A 26 1.99 -8.40 5.05
CA VAL A 26 2.56 -7.06 5.26
C VAL A 26 2.03 -6.44 6.55
N TYR A 27 0.71 -6.39 6.73
CA TYR A 27 0.09 -5.78 7.91
C TYR A 27 0.58 -6.44 9.20
N LYS A 28 0.49 -7.77 9.29
CA LYS A 28 0.91 -8.52 10.49
C LYS A 28 2.38 -8.28 10.82
N ASN A 29 3.26 -8.41 9.82
CA ASN A 29 4.70 -8.26 9.99
C ASN A 29 5.11 -6.81 10.36
N ALA A 30 4.40 -5.82 9.83
CA ALA A 30 4.63 -4.41 10.17
C ALA A 30 4.27 -4.14 11.64
N LYS A 31 3.13 -4.67 12.11
CA LYS A 31 2.74 -4.57 13.52
C LYS A 31 3.75 -5.26 14.44
N GLU A 32 4.18 -6.47 14.11
CA GLU A 32 5.19 -7.24 14.87
C GLU A 32 6.55 -6.53 14.93
N ARG A 33 6.95 -5.82 13.87
CA ARG A 33 8.18 -5.02 13.82
C ARG A 33 8.08 -3.64 14.48
N GLY A 34 6.93 -3.30 15.06
CA GLY A 34 6.74 -2.04 15.78
C GLY A 34 6.55 -0.82 14.89
N PHE A 35 6.10 -0.97 13.64
CA PHE A 35 5.66 0.18 12.84
C PHE A 35 4.47 0.87 13.52
N HIS A 36 4.50 2.21 13.53
CA HIS A 36 3.50 3.02 14.21
C HIS A 36 2.15 2.97 13.48
N LYS A 37 2.14 3.25 12.18
CA LYS A 37 0.96 3.09 11.30
C LYS A 37 1.26 2.25 10.08
N VAL A 38 0.24 1.51 9.64
CA VAL A 38 0.24 0.76 8.38
C VAL A 38 -0.86 1.34 7.50
N TYR A 39 -0.49 2.11 6.50
CA TYR A 39 -1.40 2.72 5.55
C TYR A 39 -1.68 1.77 4.36
N GLY A 40 -2.92 1.74 3.89
CA GLY A 40 -3.34 1.09 2.66
C GLY A 40 -3.65 2.13 1.58
N MET A 41 -3.05 2.02 0.40
CA MET A 41 -3.40 2.83 -0.77
C MET A 41 -4.70 2.31 -1.38
N LEU A 42 -5.76 3.11 -1.35
CA LEU A 42 -6.99 2.74 -2.05
C LEU A 42 -6.73 2.86 -3.56
N HIS A 43 -7.15 1.89 -4.35
CA HIS A 43 -6.99 1.92 -5.81
C HIS A 43 -5.54 2.10 -6.29
N GLY A 44 -4.56 1.54 -5.57
CA GLY A 44 -3.15 1.56 -5.96
C GLY A 44 -2.52 2.95 -5.98
N VAL A 45 -1.51 3.15 -6.83
CA VAL A 45 -0.76 4.42 -6.90
C VAL A 45 -1.63 5.59 -7.36
N GLN A 46 -2.69 5.34 -8.13
CA GLN A 46 -3.64 6.37 -8.54
C GLN A 46 -4.33 6.98 -7.32
N GLY A 47 -4.86 6.14 -6.41
CA GLY A 47 -5.47 6.69 -5.21
C GLY A 47 -4.44 7.30 -4.25
N LEU A 48 -3.18 6.86 -4.25
CA LEU A 48 -2.12 7.59 -3.53
C LEU A 48 -2.00 9.04 -4.04
N LEU A 49 -1.92 9.23 -5.35
CA LEU A 49 -1.83 10.55 -5.99
C LEU A 49 -3.07 11.43 -5.72
N ASP A 50 -4.23 10.79 -5.55
CA ASP A 50 -5.50 11.42 -5.18
C ASP A 50 -5.68 11.55 -3.65
N GLU A 51 -4.63 11.26 -2.86
CA GLU A 51 -4.61 11.25 -1.40
C GLU A 51 -5.69 10.35 -0.74
N GLN A 52 -6.06 9.27 -1.43
CA GLN A 52 -6.96 8.22 -0.98
C GLN A 52 -6.18 7.06 -0.36
N TYR A 53 -5.94 7.16 0.95
CA TYR A 53 -5.32 6.11 1.74
C TYR A 53 -6.02 5.96 3.09
N VAL A 54 -5.93 4.77 3.67
CA VAL A 54 -6.58 4.41 4.94
C VAL A 54 -5.57 3.85 5.93
N ASP A 55 -5.75 4.10 7.22
CA ASP A 55 -5.02 3.37 8.26
C ASP A 55 -5.64 1.97 8.40
N LEU A 56 -4.88 0.92 8.09
CA LEU A 56 -5.40 -0.45 8.05
C LEU A 56 -5.93 -0.93 9.42
N SER A 57 -5.50 -0.33 10.52
CA SER A 57 -6.04 -0.66 11.85
C SER A 57 -7.50 -0.26 12.04
N THR A 58 -8.04 0.63 11.19
CA THR A 58 -9.47 0.96 11.18
C THR A 58 -10.31 -0.04 10.40
N GLN A 59 -9.68 -0.98 9.70
CA GLN A 59 -10.34 -2.02 8.89
C GLN A 59 -10.08 -3.43 9.42
N ILE A 60 -8.94 -3.64 10.08
CA ILE A 60 -8.49 -4.92 10.62
C ILE A 60 -8.40 -4.80 12.14
N HIS A 61 -9.39 -5.37 12.83
CA HIS A 61 -9.56 -5.21 14.28
C HIS A 61 -9.12 -6.43 15.09
N SER A 62 -8.96 -7.58 14.42
CA SER A 62 -8.67 -8.85 15.08
C SER A 62 -7.81 -9.78 14.23
N ASP A 63 -7.22 -10.79 14.86
CA ASP A 63 -6.55 -11.89 14.15
C ASP A 63 -7.51 -12.64 13.22
N MET A 64 -8.80 -12.67 13.55
CA MET A 64 -9.82 -13.25 12.69
C MET A 64 -9.99 -12.45 11.39
N ASP A 65 -9.94 -11.12 11.45
CA ASP A 65 -10.00 -10.27 10.24
C ASP A 65 -8.79 -10.52 9.33
N ILE A 66 -7.61 -10.73 9.92
CA ILE A 66 -6.41 -11.12 9.18
C ILE A 66 -6.61 -12.46 8.47
N GLU A 67 -7.16 -13.46 9.17
CA GLU A 67 -7.46 -14.77 8.57
C GLU A 67 -8.56 -14.73 7.51
N LEU A 68 -9.56 -13.86 7.66
CA LEU A 68 -10.57 -13.61 6.64
C LEU A 68 -9.95 -12.95 5.42
N LEU A 69 -9.15 -11.90 5.61
CA LEU A 69 -8.46 -11.19 4.53
C LEU A 69 -7.61 -12.15 3.67
N LYS A 70 -6.88 -13.07 4.28
CA LYS A 70 -6.11 -14.13 3.57
C LYS A 70 -6.97 -15.05 2.69
N ARG A 71 -8.28 -15.13 2.94
CA ARG A 71 -9.23 -15.99 2.22
C ARG A 71 -10.16 -15.20 1.30
N THR A 72 -10.11 -13.87 1.34
CA THR A 72 -10.90 -13.00 0.48
C THR A 72 -10.23 -12.88 -0.89
N PRO A 73 -10.87 -13.30 -1.99
CA PRO A 73 -10.33 -13.11 -3.33
C PRO A 73 -10.42 -11.64 -3.77
N SER A 74 -9.82 -11.31 -4.90
CA SER A 74 -9.73 -9.94 -5.43
C SER A 74 -8.85 -9.02 -4.56
N ALA A 75 -8.76 -7.74 -4.89
CA ALA A 75 -7.94 -6.76 -4.17
C ALA A 75 -8.80 -6.03 -3.13
N PHE A 76 -8.50 -6.23 -1.84
CA PHE A 76 -9.22 -5.60 -0.72
C PHE A 76 -9.15 -4.08 -0.75
N LEU A 77 -8.00 -3.52 -1.13
CA LEU A 77 -7.81 -2.07 -1.23
C LEU A 77 -8.29 -1.51 -2.58
N GLY A 78 -8.84 -2.36 -3.45
CA GLY A 78 -8.92 -2.06 -4.87
C GLY A 78 -7.53 -2.07 -5.53
N SER A 79 -7.52 -1.96 -6.85
CA SER A 79 -6.30 -1.95 -7.65
C SER A 79 -6.46 -0.97 -8.81
N CYS A 80 -5.34 -0.51 -9.36
CA CYS A 80 -5.31 0.25 -10.61
C CYS A 80 -4.42 -0.44 -11.65
N ARG A 81 -4.60 -0.03 -12.91
CA ARG A 81 -3.66 -0.32 -14.02
C ARG A 81 -2.96 0.96 -14.51
N TYR A 82 -2.92 1.97 -13.67
CA TYR A 82 -2.20 3.20 -13.99
C TYR A 82 -0.71 2.89 -13.99
N LYS A 83 -0.09 3.01 -15.16
CA LYS A 83 1.35 2.84 -15.33
C LYS A 83 2.00 4.20 -15.10
N LEU A 84 2.94 4.27 -14.16
CA LEU A 84 3.73 5.48 -13.99
C LEU A 84 4.54 5.73 -15.27
N PRO A 85 4.57 6.96 -15.80
CA PRO A 85 5.47 7.34 -16.87
C PRO A 85 6.92 7.25 -16.39
N GLU A 86 7.88 7.23 -17.30
CA GLU A 86 9.28 7.28 -16.88
C GLU A 86 9.58 8.59 -16.13
N ILE A 87 10.49 8.55 -15.15
CA ILE A 87 10.75 9.70 -14.27
C ILE A 87 11.13 10.98 -15.02
N HIS A 88 11.81 10.85 -16.16
CA HIS A 88 12.23 11.98 -16.98
C HIS A 88 11.09 12.55 -17.83
N GLU A 89 10.02 11.79 -18.06
CA GLU A 89 8.85 12.24 -18.80
C GLU A 89 7.93 13.10 -17.92
N GLN A 90 7.80 12.77 -16.63
CA GLN A 90 6.95 13.50 -15.67
C GLN A 90 7.56 13.56 -14.25
N PRO A 91 8.63 14.33 -14.02
CA PRO A 91 9.27 14.42 -12.70
C PRO A 91 8.33 14.95 -11.61
N GLU A 92 7.43 15.88 -11.95
CA GLU A 92 6.45 16.47 -11.03
C GLU A 92 5.52 15.42 -10.39
N LEU A 93 5.24 14.31 -11.10
CA LEU A 93 4.42 13.21 -10.58
C LEU A 93 5.12 12.51 -9.42
N TYR A 94 6.43 12.25 -9.57
CA TYR A 94 7.25 11.61 -8.55
C TYR A 94 7.48 12.54 -7.37
N GLU A 95 7.69 13.83 -7.60
CA GLU A 95 7.77 14.84 -6.55
C GLU A 95 6.49 14.85 -5.69
N ARG A 96 5.31 14.74 -6.32
CA ARG A 96 4.04 14.60 -5.59
C ARG A 96 3.97 13.32 -4.76
N ILE A 97 4.38 12.18 -5.31
CA ILE A 97 4.43 10.92 -4.57
C ILE A 97 5.33 11.07 -3.33
N PHE A 98 6.57 11.54 -3.50
CA PHE A 98 7.50 11.73 -2.39
C PHE A 98 6.97 12.74 -1.36
N ALA A 99 6.34 13.83 -1.79
CA ALA A 99 5.73 14.79 -0.88
C ALA A 99 4.61 14.16 -0.02
N ILE A 100 3.81 13.25 -0.58
CA ILE A 100 2.78 12.50 0.17
C ILE A 100 3.44 11.52 1.15
N LEU A 101 4.48 10.80 0.71
CA LEU A 101 5.21 9.86 1.57
C LEU A 101 5.88 10.58 2.75
N ASP A 102 6.50 11.73 2.50
CA ASP A 102 7.11 12.57 3.54
C ASP A 102 6.06 13.13 4.51
N LYS A 103 4.93 13.64 3.98
CA LYS A 103 3.79 14.11 4.79
C LYS A 103 3.25 13.03 5.72
N LEU A 104 3.28 11.78 5.29
CA LEU A 104 2.81 10.61 6.04
C LEU A 104 3.92 9.94 6.87
N GLU A 105 5.14 10.47 6.87
CA GLU A 105 6.31 9.88 7.55
C GLU A 105 6.55 8.41 7.15
N ILE A 106 6.36 8.10 5.87
CA ILE A 106 6.54 6.74 5.34
C ILE A 106 8.02 6.42 5.22
N GLU A 107 8.45 5.37 5.90
CA GLU A 107 9.80 4.81 5.79
C GLU A 107 9.86 3.63 4.80
N THR A 108 8.72 2.97 4.58
CA THR A 108 8.66 1.77 3.74
C THR A 108 7.45 1.84 2.83
N PHE A 109 7.69 1.69 1.54
CA PHE A 109 6.68 1.60 0.50
C PHE A 109 6.64 0.15 -0.02
N ILE A 110 5.47 -0.49 0.03
CA ILE A 110 5.28 -1.85 -0.49
C ILE A 110 4.20 -1.81 -1.57
N TYR A 111 4.53 -2.32 -2.76
CA TYR A 111 3.58 -2.37 -3.86
C TYR A 111 3.40 -3.81 -4.34
N ILE A 112 2.22 -4.36 -4.07
CA ILE A 112 1.89 -5.75 -4.37
C ILE A 112 1.26 -5.79 -5.76
N GLY A 113 1.98 -6.33 -6.74
CA GLY A 113 1.47 -6.44 -8.10
C GLY A 113 2.36 -7.26 -9.02
N GLY A 114 2.13 -7.11 -10.33
CA GLY A 114 2.92 -7.76 -11.38
C GLY A 114 4.00 -6.83 -11.96
N ASN A 115 4.39 -7.06 -13.22
CA ASN A 115 5.48 -6.34 -13.87
C ASN A 115 5.29 -4.82 -13.88
N ASP A 116 4.09 -4.31 -14.19
CA ASP A 116 3.83 -2.86 -14.17
C ASP A 116 4.05 -2.23 -12.78
N SER A 117 3.92 -3.02 -11.72
CA SER A 117 4.17 -2.60 -10.34
C SER A 117 5.63 -2.75 -9.92
N MET A 118 6.41 -3.54 -10.67
CA MET A 118 7.85 -3.71 -10.48
C MET A 118 8.63 -2.56 -11.12
N ASP A 119 8.13 -2.01 -12.23
CA ASP A 119 8.68 -0.82 -12.88
C ASP A 119 8.35 0.48 -12.13
N THR A 120 7.41 0.43 -11.18
CA THR A 120 6.96 1.53 -10.31
C THR A 120 7.87 1.67 -9.09
#